data_AF-A0A2I0NGB4-F1
#
_entry.id   AF-A0A2I0NGB4-F1
#
_cell.length_a   1.000
_cell.length_b   1.000
_cell.length_c   1.000
_cell.angle_alpha   90.00
_cell.angle_beta   90.00
_cell.angle_gamma   90.00
#
_symmetry.space_group_name_H-M   'P 1'
#
loop_
_entity.id
_entity.type
_entity.pdbx_description
1 polymer ?
#
loop_
_entity_poly.entity_id
_entity_poly.type
_entity_poly.pdbx_seq_one_letter_code
_entity_poly.pdbx_strand_id
1 'polypeptide(L)'
;GWFAQHVIKMNIPVMISGMTEIAAAGSLIIVGFSSAATGSYMFSTLVENIFKDGIILVVFWMGAMAILHPFNATLGPDEKQRRTLYLAVSTGAVTMTIIGIASTMIIHSAGLITMVIGLVLWLVFYKKFWDEVYKDSASVVGTGLIPKTEA
;
A
#
# COMPACT_ATOMS: atom_id res chain seq x y z
N GLY A 1 -15.32 -3.42 -12.25
CA GLY A 1 -15.32 -4.75 -12.90
C GLY A 1 -16.34 -4.85 -14.02
N TRP A 2 -17.62 -5.01 -13.69
CA TRP A 2 -18.68 -5.37 -14.66
C TRP A 2 -18.80 -4.42 -15.86
N PHE A 3 -18.85 -3.10 -15.61
CA PHE A 3 -18.91 -2.08 -16.67
C PHE A 3 -17.72 -2.13 -17.63
N ALA A 4 -16.51 -2.36 -17.12
CA ALA A 4 -15.31 -2.42 -17.96
C ALA A 4 -15.33 -3.65 -18.89
N GLN A 5 -15.87 -4.78 -18.43
CA GLN A 5 -15.97 -5.99 -19.24
C GLN A 5 -17.07 -5.86 -20.31
N HIS A 6 -18.25 -5.36 -19.94
CA HIS A 6 -19.44 -5.43 -20.78
C HIS A 6 -19.71 -4.15 -21.60
N VAL A 7 -19.31 -2.97 -21.10
CA VAL A 7 -19.52 -1.69 -21.80
C VAL A 7 -18.28 -1.28 -22.57
N ILE A 8 -17.10 -1.32 -21.91
CA ILE A 8 -15.82 -0.92 -22.51
C ILE A 8 -15.22 -2.06 -23.37
N LYS A 9 -15.76 -3.29 -23.25
CA LYS A 9 -15.30 -4.49 -23.98
C LYS A 9 -13.82 -4.84 -23.73
N MET A 10 -13.33 -4.58 -22.52
CA MET A 10 -12.02 -5.08 -22.11
C MET A 10 -12.15 -6.57 -21.78
N ASN A 11 -11.70 -7.43 -22.69
CA ASN A 11 -11.77 -8.89 -22.58
C ASN A 11 -10.68 -9.46 -21.67
N ILE A 12 -10.57 -8.96 -20.43
CA ILE A 12 -9.62 -9.46 -19.44
C ILE A 12 -10.38 -10.41 -18.50
N PRO A 13 -10.09 -11.73 -18.49
CA PRO A 13 -10.89 -12.71 -17.74
C PRO A 13 -10.97 -12.46 -16.23
N VAL A 14 -9.94 -11.82 -15.65
CA VAL A 14 -9.76 -11.65 -14.20
C VAL A 14 -10.20 -10.26 -13.72
N MET A 15 -10.72 -9.40 -14.60
CA MET A 15 -10.96 -7.99 -14.24
C MET A 15 -12.12 -7.81 -13.25
N ILE A 16 -13.15 -8.66 -13.29
CA ILE A 16 -14.26 -8.55 -12.35
C ILE A 16 -13.80 -8.94 -10.94
N SER A 17 -13.12 -10.09 -10.81
CA SER A 17 -12.61 -10.59 -9.52
C SER A 17 -11.54 -9.67 -8.93
N GLY A 18 -10.56 -9.24 -9.74
CA GLY A 18 -9.50 -8.33 -9.26
C GLY A 18 -10.05 -6.99 -8.76
N MET A 19 -11.06 -6.42 -9.45
CA MET A 19 -11.71 -5.19 -9.01
C MET A 19 -12.53 -5.39 -7.72
N THR A 20 -13.15 -6.55 -7.53
CA THR A 20 -13.86 -6.86 -6.27
C THR A 20 -12.90 -7.06 -5.10
N GLU A 21 -11.75 -7.70 -5.33
CA GLU A 21 -10.71 -7.89 -4.31
C GLU A 21 -10.09 -6.55 -3.87
N ILE A 22 -9.81 -5.65 -4.81
CA ILE A 22 -9.31 -4.31 -4.50
C ILE A 22 -10.35 -3.50 -3.71
N ALA A 23 -11.64 -3.60 -4.07
CA ALA A 23 -12.70 -2.92 -3.33
C ALA A 23 -12.85 -3.46 -1.89
N ALA A 24 -12.72 -4.79 -1.71
CA ALA A 24 -12.71 -5.43 -0.40
C ALA A 24 -11.50 -4.96 0.44
N ALA A 25 -10.31 -4.94 -0.16
CA ALA A 25 -9.10 -4.43 0.49
C ALA A 25 -9.23 -2.95 0.90
N GLY A 26 -9.80 -2.10 0.04
CA GLY A 26 -10.09 -0.70 0.37
C GLY A 26 -11.03 -0.54 1.57
N SER A 27 -12.05 -1.40 1.66
CA SER A 27 -12.99 -1.40 2.78
C SER A 27 -12.31 -1.80 4.09
N LEU A 28 -11.43 -2.82 4.05
CA LEU A 28 -10.63 -3.24 5.19
C LEU A 28 -9.66 -2.16 5.66
N ILE A 29 -9.04 -1.42 4.74
CA ILE A 29 -8.16 -0.29 5.05
C ILE A 29 -8.91 0.80 5.80
N ILE A 30 -10.09 1.20 5.32
CA ILE A 30 -10.87 2.26 5.96
C ILE A 30 -11.24 1.86 7.39
N VAL A 31 -11.78 0.65 7.59
CA VAL A 31 -12.19 0.19 8.91
C VAL A 31 -10.98 -0.02 9.83
N GLY A 32 -9.95 -0.72 9.33
CA GLY A 32 -8.78 -1.11 10.11
C GLY A 32 -7.89 0.05 10.52
N PHE A 33 -7.62 1.02 9.63
CA PHE A 33 -6.84 2.19 10.01
C PHE A 33 -7.63 3.19 10.83
N SER A 34 -8.94 3.32 10.60
CA SER A 34 -9.78 4.18 11.46
C SER A 34 -9.85 3.64 12.89
N SER A 35 -9.98 2.32 13.06
CA SER A 35 -9.96 1.69 14.39
C SER A 35 -8.56 1.68 15.01
N ALA A 36 -7.50 1.54 14.21
CA ALA A 36 -6.12 1.64 14.72
C ALA A 36 -5.77 3.06 15.17
N ALA A 37 -6.33 4.09 14.53
CA ALA A 37 -6.13 5.48 14.91
C ALA A 37 -6.83 5.82 16.24
N THR A 38 -8.07 5.39 16.44
CA THR A 38 -8.87 5.68 17.66
C THR A 38 -8.74 4.65 18.78
N GLY A 39 -8.25 3.44 18.49
CA GLY A 39 -8.18 2.34 19.45
C GLY A 39 -9.54 1.77 19.83
N SER A 40 -10.59 2.08 19.06
CA SER A 40 -11.96 1.69 19.34
C SER A 40 -12.69 1.33 18.04
N TYR A 41 -13.61 0.38 18.14
CA TYR A 41 -14.53 0.01 17.05
C TYR A 41 -15.90 0.69 17.19
N MET A 42 -16.09 1.55 18.20
CA MET A 42 -17.35 2.22 18.44
C MET A 42 -17.63 3.28 17.37
N PHE A 43 -18.80 3.18 16.75
CA PHE A 43 -19.17 4.07 15.64
C PHE A 43 -19.16 5.56 16.04
N SER A 44 -19.66 5.89 17.23
CA SER A 44 -19.64 7.27 17.74
C SER A 44 -18.22 7.85 17.81
N THR A 45 -17.28 7.09 18.36
CA THR A 45 -15.87 7.47 18.49
C THR A 45 -15.19 7.63 17.14
N LEU A 46 -15.53 6.78 16.16
CA LEU A 46 -14.99 6.88 14.80
C LEU A 46 -15.51 8.13 14.09
N VAL A 47 -16.81 8.41 14.18
CA VAL A 47 -17.40 9.61 13.56
C VAL A 47 -16.77 10.89 14.11
N GLU A 48 -16.60 10.97 15.43
CA GLU A 48 -16.06 12.15 16.09
C GLU A 48 -14.58 12.38 15.77
N ASN A 49 -13.73 11.35 15.94
CA ASN A 49 -12.28 11.54 15.84
C ASN A 49 -11.70 11.31 14.43
N ILE A 50 -12.41 10.62 13.52
CA ILE A 50 -11.89 10.30 12.18
C ILE A 50 -12.60 11.08 11.09
N PHE A 51 -13.93 11.07 11.08
CA PHE A 51 -14.70 11.68 10.01
C PHE A 51 -14.84 13.20 10.20
N LYS A 52 -15.18 13.65 11.42
CA LYS A 52 -15.36 15.07 11.71
C LYS A 52 -14.02 15.83 11.73
N ASP A 53 -12.98 15.25 12.32
CA ASP A 53 -11.64 15.86 12.39
C ASP A 53 -10.84 15.76 11.08
N GLY A 54 -11.38 15.09 10.05
CA GLY A 54 -10.78 15.04 8.71
C GLY A 54 -9.63 14.04 8.54
N ILE A 55 -9.29 13.25 9.56
CA ILE A 55 -8.27 12.18 9.48
C ILE A 55 -8.64 11.12 8.43
N ILE A 56 -9.93 10.99 8.11
CA ILE A 56 -10.41 10.13 7.01
C ILE A 56 -9.73 10.42 5.67
N LEU A 57 -9.32 11.67 5.41
CA LEU A 57 -8.60 12.03 4.18
C LEU A 57 -7.23 11.35 4.12
N VAL A 58 -6.52 11.32 5.24
CA VAL A 58 -5.22 10.65 5.37
C VAL A 58 -5.39 9.14 5.21
N VAL A 59 -6.40 8.56 5.87
CA VAL A 59 -6.74 7.13 5.75
C VAL A 59 -7.02 6.77 4.28
N PHE A 60 -7.80 7.60 3.57
CA PHE A 60 -8.19 7.34 2.19
C PHE A 60 -7.00 7.46 1.23
N TRP A 61 -6.23 8.55 1.28
CA TRP A 61 -5.10 8.76 0.38
C TRP A 61 -3.95 7.79 0.65
N MET A 62 -3.54 7.63 1.91
CA MET A 62 -2.44 6.74 2.25
C MET A 62 -2.83 5.27 2.09
N GLY A 63 -4.10 4.94 2.32
CA GLY A 63 -4.66 3.62 2.05
C GLY A 63 -4.66 3.28 0.56
N ALA A 64 -5.10 4.21 -0.29
CA ALA A 64 -5.06 4.04 -1.74
C ALA A 64 -3.62 3.89 -2.25
N MET A 65 -2.68 4.71 -1.75
CA MET A 65 -1.27 4.61 -2.09
C MET A 65 -0.66 3.28 -1.65
N ALA A 66 -1.04 2.75 -0.48
CA ALA A 66 -0.56 1.45 -0.01
C ALA A 66 -0.95 0.30 -0.95
N ILE A 67 -2.14 0.35 -1.56
CA ILE A 67 -2.62 -0.66 -2.51
C ILE A 67 -2.00 -0.47 -3.90
N LEU A 68 -2.01 0.76 -4.43
CA LEU A 68 -1.73 1.02 -5.85
C LEU A 68 -0.25 1.27 -6.16
N HIS A 69 0.49 1.88 -5.23
CA HIS A 69 1.89 2.24 -5.45
C HIS A 69 2.81 1.04 -5.73
N PRO A 70 2.70 -0.10 -5.00
CA PRO A 70 3.57 -1.24 -5.22
C PRO A 70 3.51 -1.74 -6.65
N PHE A 71 2.28 -1.85 -7.19
CA PHE A 71 2.06 -2.25 -8.57
C PHE A 71 2.60 -1.21 -9.56
N ASN A 72 2.24 0.07 -9.38
CA ASN A 72 2.65 1.13 -10.31
C ASN A 72 4.18 1.34 -10.35
N ALA A 73 4.89 1.08 -9.25
CA ALA A 73 6.32 1.28 -9.14
C ALA A 73 7.16 0.07 -9.60
N THR A 74 6.58 -1.13 -9.68
CA THR A 74 7.29 -2.34 -10.12
C THR A 74 6.85 -2.88 -11.47
N LEU A 75 5.77 -2.32 -12.05
CA LEU A 75 5.29 -2.60 -13.40
C LEU A 75 6.34 -2.22 -14.45
N GLY A 76 7.05 -3.22 -14.95
CA GLY A 76 7.98 -3.10 -16.07
C GLY A 76 8.34 -4.47 -16.63
N PRO A 77 9.05 -4.53 -17.76
CA PRO A 77 9.47 -5.79 -18.40
C PRO A 77 10.28 -6.72 -17.47
N ASP A 78 11.00 -6.14 -16.50
CA ASP A 78 11.78 -6.87 -15.48
C ASP A 78 11.06 -6.91 -14.11
N GLU A 79 9.74 -7.09 -14.08
CA GLU A 79 8.99 -7.26 -12.83
C GLU A 79 9.36 -8.59 -12.17
N LYS A 80 9.72 -8.52 -10.89
CA LYS A 80 9.90 -9.69 -10.03
C LYS A 80 8.89 -9.61 -8.89
N GLN A 81 8.07 -10.65 -8.76
CA GLN A 81 7.06 -10.75 -7.71
C GLN A 81 7.62 -10.47 -6.31
N ARG A 82 8.87 -10.90 -6.02
CA ARG A 82 9.53 -10.64 -4.72
C ARG A 82 9.73 -9.15 -4.46
N ARG A 83 10.16 -8.40 -5.47
CA ARG A 83 10.38 -6.94 -5.40
C ARG A 83 9.05 -6.22 -5.16
N THR A 84 8.01 -6.62 -5.88
CA THR A 84 6.64 -6.08 -5.71
C THR A 84 6.11 -6.34 -4.31
N LEU A 85 6.32 -7.55 -3.77
CA LEU A 85 5.87 -7.89 -2.42
C LEU A 85 6.65 -7.12 -1.33
N TYR A 86 7.97 -6.95 -1.48
CA TYR A 86 8.74 -6.13 -0.54
C TYR A 86 8.32 -4.66 -0.57
N LEU A 87 8.01 -4.11 -1.75
CA LEU A 87 7.50 -2.76 -1.86
C LEU A 87 6.10 -2.63 -1.24
N ALA A 88 5.23 -3.63 -1.43
CA ALA A 88 3.90 -3.66 -0.82
C ALA A 88 3.94 -3.66 0.70
N VAL A 89 4.84 -4.43 1.30
CA VAL A 89 5.04 -4.40 2.75
C VAL A 89 5.64 -3.07 3.20
N SER A 90 6.58 -2.51 2.43
CA SER A 90 7.17 -1.21 2.70
C SER A 90 6.13 -0.07 2.69
N THR A 91 5.29 0.02 1.66
CA THR A 91 4.25 1.06 1.58
C THR A 91 3.19 0.89 2.67
N GLY A 92 2.79 -0.34 2.97
CA GLY A 92 1.91 -0.63 4.11
C GLY A 92 2.50 -0.18 5.45
N ALA A 93 3.80 -0.41 5.66
CA ALA A 93 4.51 0.01 6.86
C ALA A 93 4.65 1.55 6.98
N VAL A 94 4.86 2.27 5.85
CA VAL A 94 4.80 3.74 5.84
C VAL A 94 3.42 4.23 6.23
N THR A 95 2.37 3.66 5.65
CA THR A 95 0.98 4.02 5.99
C THR A 95 0.69 3.75 7.47
N MET A 96 1.15 2.62 8.02
CA MET A 96 1.05 2.32 9.44
C MET A 96 1.77 3.36 10.31
N THR A 97 2.93 3.85 9.89
CA THR A 97 3.68 4.90 10.59
C THR A 97 2.87 6.21 10.65
N ILE A 98 2.29 6.62 9.52
CA ILE A 98 1.48 7.84 9.42
C ILE A 98 0.19 7.72 10.25
N ILE A 99 -0.47 6.56 10.23
CA ILE A 99 -1.62 6.29 11.10
C ILE A 99 -1.21 6.26 12.57
N GLY A 100 0.00 5.79 12.89
CA GLY A 100 0.59 5.90 14.21
C GLY A 100 0.73 7.35 14.68
N ILE A 101 1.18 8.26 13.81
CA ILE A 101 1.23 9.70 14.11
C ILE A 101 -0.18 10.23 14.42
N ALA A 102 -1.17 9.93 13.56
CA ALA A 102 -2.56 10.32 13.82
C ALA A 102 -3.09 9.74 15.14
N SER A 103 -2.72 8.49 15.45
CA SER A 103 -3.10 7.82 16.70
C SER A 103 -2.47 8.46 17.94
N THR A 104 -1.23 8.95 17.85
CA THR A 104 -0.60 9.68 18.98
C THR A 104 -1.33 10.97 19.34
N MET A 105 -2.04 11.59 18.38
CA MET A 105 -2.84 12.78 18.64
C MET A 105 -4.16 12.45 19.37
N ILE A 106 -4.64 11.21 19.28
CA ILE A 106 -5.93 10.77 19.86
C ILE A 106 -5.72 10.00 21.18
N ILE A 107 -4.82 9.01 21.19
CA ILE A 107 -4.60 8.05 22.28
C ILE A 107 -3.22 8.21 22.94
N HIS A 108 -2.49 9.27 22.59
CA HIS A 108 -1.19 9.62 23.19
C HIS A 108 -0.17 8.47 23.13
N SER A 109 0.23 7.94 24.28
CA SER A 109 1.31 6.96 24.43
C SER A 109 1.04 5.61 23.75
N ALA A 110 -0.23 5.23 23.55
CA ALA A 110 -0.55 3.99 22.87
C ALA A 110 -0.28 4.07 21.35
N GLY A 111 -0.53 5.23 20.73
CA GLY A 111 -0.29 5.44 19.29
C GLY A 111 1.20 5.41 18.92
N LEU A 112 2.07 5.71 19.87
CA LEU A 112 3.53 5.67 19.72
C LEU A 112 4.04 4.28 19.35
N ILE A 113 3.40 3.24 19.87
CA ILE A 113 3.76 1.84 19.59
C ILE A 113 3.50 1.53 18.12
N THR A 114 2.32 1.88 17.59
CA THR A 114 1.95 1.70 16.19
C THR A 114 2.90 2.46 15.26
N MET A 115 3.28 3.68 15.64
CA MET A 115 4.25 4.48 14.87
C MET A 115 5.64 3.83 14.82
N VAL A 116 6.17 3.41 15.97
CA VAL A 116 7.51 2.81 16.06
C VAL A 116 7.58 1.48 15.31
N ILE A 117 6.57 0.63 15.45
CA ILE A 117 6.49 -0.64 14.72
C ILE A 117 6.43 -0.39 13.21
N GLY A 118 5.60 0.55 12.76
CA GLY A 118 5.53 0.93 11.35
C GLY A 118 6.88 1.39 10.80
N LEU A 119 7.59 2.23 11.56
CA LEU A 119 8.89 2.77 11.14
C LEU A 119 9.95 1.68 11.04
N VAL A 120 10.01 0.77 12.01
CA VAL A 120 10.96 -0.36 12.00
C VAL A 120 10.67 -1.29 10.82
N LEU A 121 9.41 -1.65 10.60
CA LEU A 121 9.02 -2.48 9.45
C LEU A 121 9.37 -1.80 8.13
N TRP A 122 9.12 -0.51 8.01
CA TRP A 122 9.46 0.25 6.81
C TRP A 122 10.96 0.18 6.52
N LEU A 123 11.82 0.46 7.51
CA LEU A 123 13.27 0.41 7.33
C LEU A 123 13.78 -0.97 6.90
N VAL A 124 13.22 -2.04 7.47
CA VAL A 124 13.60 -3.43 7.12
C VAL A 124 13.19 -3.78 5.70
N PHE A 125 11.94 -3.53 5.33
CA PHE A 125 11.41 -3.94 4.02
C PHE A 125 11.88 -3.02 2.89
N TYR A 126 12.12 -1.74 3.18
CA TYR A 126 12.73 -0.81 2.23
C TYR A 126 14.15 -1.23 1.89
N LYS A 127 14.96 -1.64 2.89
CA LYS A 127 16.31 -2.19 2.62
C LYS A 127 16.26 -3.46 1.76
N LYS A 128 15.35 -4.39 2.07
CA LYS A 128 15.18 -5.61 1.27
C LYS A 128 14.75 -5.31 -0.16
N PHE A 129 13.85 -4.35 -0.36
CA PHE A 129 13.46 -3.87 -1.68
C PHE A 129 14.68 -3.29 -2.43
N TRP A 130 15.46 -2.45 -1.76
CA TRP A 130 16.65 -1.82 -2.31
C TRP A 130 17.71 -2.86 -2.74
N ASP A 131 17.96 -3.88 -1.92
CA ASP A 131 18.90 -4.95 -2.24
C ASP A 131 18.49 -5.74 -3.49
N GLU A 132 17.19 -5.98 -3.70
CA GLU A 132 16.70 -6.64 -4.91
C GLU A 132 16.81 -5.72 -6.14
N VAL A 133 16.52 -4.42 -6.00
CA VAL A 133 16.72 -3.44 -7.09
C VAL A 133 18.19 -3.39 -7.52
N TYR A 134 19.14 -3.44 -6.57
CA TYR A 134 20.57 -3.46 -6.90
C TYR A 134 21.00 -4.71 -7.64
N LYS A 135 20.49 -5.88 -7.24
CA LYS A 135 20.76 -7.14 -7.96
C LYS A 135 20.21 -7.12 -9.38
N ASP A 136 19.02 -6.56 -9.56
CA ASP A 136 18.39 -6.43 -10.88
C ASP A 136 19.13 -5.40 -11.75
N SER A 137 19.62 -4.31 -11.16
CA SER A 137 20.37 -3.28 -11.89
C SER A 137 21.77 -3.74 -12.30
N ALA A 138 22.33 -4.76 -11.64
CA ALA A 138 23.65 -5.31 -11.98
C ALA A 138 23.64 -6.19 -13.24
N SER A 139 22.47 -6.64 -13.73
CA SER A 139 22.36 -7.43 -14.97
C SER A 139 22.29 -6.57 -16.24
N VAL A 140 21.88 -5.30 -16.12
CA VAL A 140 21.89 -4.34 -17.23
C VAL A 140 23.28 -3.74 -17.36
N VAL A 141 24.12 -4.39 -18.16
CA VAL A 141 25.39 -3.80 -18.63
C VAL A 141 25.02 -2.48 -19.31
N GLY A 142 25.58 -1.35 -18.85
CA GLY A 142 25.32 0.01 -19.35
C GLY A 142 25.84 0.25 -20.78
N THR A 143 25.57 -0.65 -21.71
CA THR A 143 25.97 -0.60 -23.11
C THR A 143 24.98 0.18 -23.97
N GLY A 144 23.81 0.58 -23.44
CA GLY A 144 22.76 1.25 -24.20
C GLY A 144 22.15 0.38 -25.30
N LEU A 145 22.42 -0.93 -25.30
CA LEU A 145 21.90 -1.89 -26.27
C LEU A 145 20.74 -2.66 -25.65
N ILE A 146 19.61 -2.67 -26.36
CA ILE A 146 18.46 -3.52 -26.04
C ILE A 146 18.96 -4.99 -26.05
N PRO A 147 18.74 -5.78 -24.99
CA PRO A 147 19.12 -7.18 -24.95
C PRO A 147 18.54 -7.91 -26.17
N LYS A 148 19.37 -8.66 -26.90
CA LYS A 148 18.95 -9.37 -28.11
C LYS A 148 18.14 -10.63 -27.85
N THR A 149 17.90 -10.97 -26.58
CA THR A 149 17.15 -12.15 -26.17
C THR A 149 16.38 -11.79 -24.93
N GLU A 150 15.06 -11.94 -25.00
CA GLU A 150 14.14 -11.76 -23.88
C GLU A 150 14.46 -12.85 -22.83
N ALA A 151 14.62 -12.45 -21.58
CA ALA A 151 14.89 -13.35 -20.45
C ALA A 151 13.60 -13.99 -19.92
#